data_AF-A0AA36HXQ1-F1
#
_entry.id   AF-A0AA36HXQ1-F1
#
_cell.length_a   1.000
_cell.length_b   1.000
_cell.length_c   1.000
_cell.angle_alpha   90.00
_cell.angle_beta   90.00
_cell.angle_gamma   90.00
#
_symmetry.space_group_name_H-M   'P 1'
#
loop_
_entity.id
_entity.type
_entity.pdbx_description
1 polymer ?
#
loop_
_entity_poly.entity_id
_entity_poly.type
_entity_poly.pdbx_seq_one_letter_code
_entity_poly.pdbx_strand_id
1 'polypeptide(L)'
;MSALGRISVRRRCSFSDAAKAGKWTEKGQLLQVKSRLEVGGASCLQLDSGEWLVFHKESMPLEGPLEVRPMDNEEAAVTAEEAVTLRKDPTELPWALTKKVLLPGSKVLAIRRAHLHGEMWMEVMQLGGLSGWILASELQLDFAISSLPRRNR
;
A
#
# COMPACT_ATOMS: atom_id res chain seq x y z
N MET A 1 31.95 -11.80 -1.07
CA MET A 1 32.51 -10.95 0.01
C MET A 1 31.94 -9.55 -0.18
N SER A 2 30.85 -9.23 0.52
CA SER A 2 30.18 -7.93 0.43
C SER A 2 30.88 -6.93 1.36
N ALA A 3 31.43 -5.87 0.78
CA ALA A 3 32.03 -4.77 1.53
C ALA A 3 30.95 -4.05 2.34
N LEU A 4 30.97 -4.22 3.67
CA LEU A 4 30.21 -3.39 4.61
C LEU A 4 30.82 -1.99 4.63
N GLY A 5 30.32 -1.12 3.75
CA GLY A 5 30.64 0.30 3.77
C GLY A 5 30.21 0.92 5.10
N ARG A 6 31.16 1.27 5.95
CA ARG A 6 30.90 2.00 7.20
C ARG A 6 30.64 3.47 6.86
N ILE A 7 29.38 3.89 6.96
CA ILE A 7 29.00 5.30 6.79
C ILE A 7 29.27 6.02 8.12
N SER A 8 30.29 6.87 8.16
CA SER A 8 30.55 7.77 9.29
C SER A 8 29.70 9.03 9.16
N VAL A 9 28.70 9.21 10.04
CA VAL A 9 27.88 10.43 10.07
C VAL A 9 28.56 11.46 10.96
N ARG A 10 28.90 12.64 10.40
CA ARG A 10 29.45 13.76 11.18
C ARG A 10 28.36 14.40 12.05
N ARG A 11 28.67 14.63 13.32
CA ARG A 11 27.78 15.11 14.40
C ARG A 11 27.16 16.51 14.19
N ARG A 12 27.36 17.17 13.04
CA ARG A 12 26.92 18.55 12.73
C ARG A 12 26.48 18.74 11.26
N CYS A 13 25.80 17.77 10.67
CA CYS A 13 25.11 18.02 9.40
C CYS A 13 23.73 18.59 9.70
N SER A 14 23.57 19.91 9.61
CA SER A 14 22.27 20.49 9.32
C SER A 14 21.87 20.01 7.92
N PHE A 15 20.70 19.38 7.79
CA PHE A 15 20.15 19.09 6.46
C PHE A 15 19.90 20.44 5.79
N SER A 16 20.64 20.76 4.72
CA SER A 16 20.38 21.98 3.97
C SER A 16 19.01 21.86 3.30
N ASP A 17 18.26 22.95 3.21
CA ASP A 17 17.00 22.95 2.44
C ASP A 17 17.21 22.55 0.98
N ALA A 18 18.42 22.79 0.44
CA ALA A 18 18.82 22.33 -0.88
C ALA A 18 18.91 20.80 -1.03
N ALA A 19 19.01 20.05 0.08
CA ALA A 19 18.95 18.58 0.06
C ALA A 19 17.50 18.04 0.05
N LYS A 20 16.48 18.90 0.20
CA LYS A 20 15.06 18.54 0.04
C LYS A 20 14.71 18.48 -1.45
N ALA A 21 15.28 17.51 -2.15
CA ALA A 21 14.96 17.22 -3.54
C ALA A 21 13.99 16.03 -3.57
N GLY A 22 12.75 16.23 -4.02
CA GLY A 22 11.76 15.17 -4.17
C GLY A 22 10.33 15.68 -4.25
N LYS A 23 9.45 14.91 -4.89
CA LYS A 23 8.00 15.15 -4.84
C LYS A 23 7.55 14.88 -3.40
N TRP A 24 6.91 15.87 -2.77
CA TRP A 24 6.42 15.73 -1.39
C TRP A 24 5.47 14.54 -1.28
N THR A 25 5.66 13.72 -0.25
CA THR A 25 4.72 12.66 0.10
C THR A 25 3.47 13.26 0.69
N GLU A 26 2.31 12.74 0.33
CA GLU A 26 1.01 13.24 0.79
C GLU A 26 0.59 12.56 2.09
N LYS A 27 -0.19 13.26 2.93
CA LYS A 27 -0.70 12.70 4.18
C LYS A 27 -1.59 11.49 3.87
N GLY A 28 -1.26 10.34 4.48
CA GLY A 28 -1.98 9.08 4.31
C GLY A 28 -1.51 8.23 3.13
N GLN A 29 -0.51 8.68 2.38
CA GLN A 29 0.09 7.91 1.30
C GLN A 29 0.78 6.65 1.84
N LEU A 30 0.58 5.50 1.18
CA LEU A 30 1.37 4.33 1.48
C LEU A 30 2.79 4.49 0.94
N LEU A 31 3.75 4.29 1.84
CA LEU A 31 5.16 4.37 1.53
C LEU A 31 5.77 2.99 1.69
N GLN A 32 6.36 2.49 0.61
CA GLN A 32 7.14 1.27 0.66
C GLN A 32 8.51 1.58 1.26
N VAL A 33 8.68 1.21 2.52
CA VAL A 33 9.91 1.45 3.29
C VAL A 33 10.85 0.26 3.06
N LYS A 34 11.97 0.55 2.40
CA LYS A 34 13.05 -0.42 2.16
C LYS A 34 13.92 -0.64 3.38
N SER A 35 14.28 0.45 4.04
CA SER A 35 15.12 0.40 5.24
C SER A 35 14.73 1.50 6.24
N ARG A 36 14.98 1.23 7.52
CA ARG A 36 14.78 2.18 8.61
C ARG A 36 16.09 2.36 9.35
N LEU A 37 16.43 3.61 9.64
CA LEU A 37 17.64 4.00 10.34
C LEU A 37 17.28 5.00 11.44
N GLU A 38 17.79 4.82 12.65
CA GLU A 38 17.64 5.79 13.74
C GLU A 38 18.98 6.46 14.04
N VAL A 39 19.04 7.79 13.95
CA VAL A 39 20.27 8.57 14.20
C VAL A 39 19.94 9.76 15.09
N GLY A 40 20.54 9.82 16.28
CA GLY A 40 20.42 10.99 17.17
C GLY A 40 18.98 11.35 17.58
N GLY A 41 18.09 10.36 17.64
CA GLY A 41 16.67 10.57 17.97
C GLY A 41 15.79 10.97 16.78
N ALA A 42 16.34 11.06 15.57
CA ALA A 42 15.58 11.12 14.32
C ALA A 42 15.40 9.71 13.74
N SER A 43 14.22 9.47 13.17
CA SER A 43 13.90 8.27 12.41
C SER A 43 14.00 8.58 10.93
N CYS A 44 14.85 7.86 10.20
CA CYS A 44 15.04 7.99 8.76
C CYS A 44 14.49 6.74 8.08
N LEU A 45 13.63 6.92 7.06
CA LEU A 45 13.07 5.83 6.27
C LEU A 45 13.55 5.96 4.84
N GLN A 46 14.20 4.91 4.33
CA GLN A 46 14.55 4.82 2.93
C GLN A 46 13.38 4.24 2.15
N LEU A 47 12.92 4.96 1.14
CA LEU A 47 11.93 4.46 0.20
C LEU A 47 12.59 3.54 -0.84
N ASP A 48 11.79 2.75 -1.55
CA ASP A 48 12.30 1.95 -2.68
C ASP A 48 12.87 2.79 -3.84
N SER A 49 12.46 4.06 -3.95
CA SER A 49 13.08 5.03 -4.86
C SER A 49 14.54 5.35 -4.51
N GLY A 50 14.97 5.02 -3.29
CA GLY A 50 16.28 5.36 -2.74
C GLY A 50 16.29 6.67 -1.94
N GLU A 51 15.20 7.45 -1.98
CA GLU A 51 15.03 8.68 -1.21
C GLU A 51 14.92 8.38 0.29
N TRP A 52 15.37 9.33 1.12
CA TRP A 52 15.30 9.23 2.58
C TRP A 52 14.31 10.26 3.13
N LEU A 53 13.33 9.79 3.89
CA LEU A 53 12.44 10.62 4.68
C LEU A 53 12.98 10.70 6.10
N VAL A 54 13.19 11.91 6.61
CA VAL A 54 13.72 12.15 7.96
C VAL A 54 12.61 12.73 8.82
N PHE A 55 12.32 12.03 9.92
CA PHE A 55 11.32 12.43 10.90
C PHE A 55 11.97 12.71 12.24
N HIS A 56 11.56 13.80 12.89
CA HIS A 56 11.88 14.03 14.29
C HIS A 56 10.88 13.28 15.18
N LYS A 57 11.34 12.79 16.34
CA LYS A 57 10.53 11.99 17.28
C LYS A 57 9.17 12.61 17.64
N GLU A 58 9.10 13.94 17.70
CA GLU A 58 7.87 14.67 18.06
C GLU A 58 6.85 14.77 16.92
N SER A 59 7.25 14.46 15.69
CA SER A 59 6.44 14.71 14.50
C SER A 59 6.28 13.47 13.63
N MET A 60 6.41 12.25 14.17
CA MET A 60 6.29 11.03 13.36
C MET A 60 4.81 10.86 12.96
N PRO A 61 4.39 11.21 11.73
CA PRO A 61 2.99 11.17 11.31
C PRO A 61 2.66 9.83 10.65
N LEU A 62 3.54 8.85 10.78
CA LEU A 62 3.42 7.55 10.14
C LEU A 62 2.73 6.61 11.11
N GLU A 63 1.52 6.25 10.75
CA GLU A 63 0.85 5.08 11.31
C GLU A 63 1.39 3.83 10.61
N GLY A 64 1.65 2.79 11.41
CA GLY A 64 2.12 1.50 10.90
C GLY A 64 3.58 1.18 11.23
N PRO A 65 3.99 -0.08 11.01
CA PRO A 65 3.88 -0.78 9.74
C PRO A 65 2.46 -1.18 9.38
N LEU A 66 2.01 -0.80 8.17
CA LEU A 66 0.78 -1.32 7.60
C LEU A 66 1.06 -2.74 7.08
N GLU A 67 0.37 -3.73 7.63
CA GLU A 67 0.44 -5.09 7.11
C GLU A 67 -0.37 -5.20 5.81
N VAL A 68 0.33 -5.06 4.69
CA VAL A 68 -0.21 -5.44 3.37
C VAL A 68 0.11 -6.90 3.14
N ARG A 69 -0.93 -7.74 3.01
CA ARG A 69 -0.77 -9.18 2.78
C ARG A 69 -1.12 -9.51 1.32
N PRO A 70 -0.25 -10.21 0.59
CA PRO A 70 -0.60 -10.71 -0.75
C PRO A 70 -1.72 -11.75 -0.65
N MET A 71 -2.45 -11.91 -1.75
CA MET A 71 -3.50 -12.91 -1.96
C MET A 71 -3.18 -13.71 -3.23
N ASP A 72 -3.77 -14.89 -3.37
CA ASP A 72 -3.51 -15.81 -4.48
C ASP A 72 -4.33 -15.49 -5.73
N ASN A 73 -4.50 -14.20 -6.04
CA ASN A 73 -5.35 -13.69 -7.13
C ASN A 73 -6.78 -14.26 -7.06
N GLU A 74 -7.40 -14.21 -5.89
CA GLU A 74 -8.75 -14.74 -5.67
C GLU A 74 -9.77 -14.01 -6.55
N GLU A 75 -10.68 -14.75 -7.20
CA GLU A 75 -11.75 -14.15 -8.00
C GLU A 75 -12.79 -13.48 -7.08
N ALA A 76 -13.20 -12.28 -7.45
CA ALA A 76 -14.21 -11.51 -6.73
C ALA A 76 -15.18 -10.85 -7.72
N ALA A 77 -16.42 -10.65 -7.28
CA ALA A 77 -17.42 -9.86 -8.00
C ALA A 77 -17.76 -8.59 -7.21
N VAL A 78 -17.92 -7.46 -7.91
CA VAL A 78 -18.40 -6.21 -7.30
C VAL A 78 -19.88 -6.35 -6.93
N THR A 79 -20.21 -6.17 -5.65
CA THR A 79 -21.59 -6.31 -5.13
C THR A 79 -22.31 -4.99 -4.92
N ALA A 80 -21.60 -3.87 -5.04
CA ALA A 80 -22.19 -2.55 -4.96
C ALA A 80 -23.36 -2.39 -5.93
N GLU A 81 -24.44 -1.73 -5.48
CA GLU A 81 -25.60 -1.41 -6.33
C GLU A 81 -25.24 -0.36 -7.40
N GLU A 82 -24.27 0.50 -7.09
CA GLU A 82 -23.79 1.57 -7.96
C GLU A 82 -22.34 1.33 -8.42
N ALA A 83 -21.89 2.14 -9.38
CA ALA A 83 -20.54 2.06 -9.88
C ALA A 83 -19.53 2.54 -8.83
N VAL A 84 -18.53 1.71 -8.52
CA VAL A 84 -17.53 2.01 -7.47
C VAL A 84 -16.27 2.59 -8.09
N THR A 85 -15.82 3.73 -7.57
CA THR A 85 -14.56 4.35 -8.00
C THR A 85 -13.39 3.70 -7.29
N LEU A 86 -12.43 3.19 -8.06
CA LEU A 86 -11.19 2.65 -7.52
C LEU A 86 -10.28 3.74 -6.98
N ARG A 87 -9.50 3.39 -5.96
CA ARG A 87 -8.54 4.28 -5.33
C ARG A 87 -7.10 3.90 -5.65
N LYS A 88 -6.20 4.87 -5.61
CA LYS A 88 -4.77 4.66 -5.79
C LYS A 88 -4.14 4.00 -4.56
N ASP A 89 -4.68 4.30 -3.38
CA ASP A 89 -4.23 3.85 -2.07
C ASP A 89 -5.44 3.47 -1.20
N PRO A 90 -5.32 2.59 -0.20
CA PRO A 90 -6.42 2.11 0.65
C PRO A 90 -6.81 3.15 1.71
N THR A 91 -7.31 4.30 1.27
CA THR A 91 -7.70 5.42 2.14
C THR A 91 -8.87 6.19 1.53
N GLU A 92 -9.70 6.79 2.38
CA GLU A 92 -10.84 7.59 1.93
C GLU A 92 -10.46 9.00 1.45
N LEU A 93 -9.21 9.42 1.65
CA LEU A 93 -8.78 10.79 1.35
C LEU A 93 -8.94 11.17 -0.14
N PRO A 94 -9.27 12.44 -0.46
CA PRO A 94 -9.58 12.85 -1.83
C PRO A 94 -8.45 12.64 -2.86
N TRP A 95 -7.19 12.73 -2.43
CA TRP A 95 -6.03 12.57 -3.30
C TRP A 95 -5.85 11.11 -3.78
N ALA A 96 -6.45 10.14 -3.10
CA ALA A 96 -6.42 8.73 -3.48
C ALA A 96 -7.49 8.39 -4.53
N LEU A 97 -8.44 9.28 -4.82
CA LEU A 97 -9.47 9.05 -5.83
C LEU A 97 -8.87 8.96 -7.23
N THR A 98 -9.34 8.00 -8.03
CA THR A 98 -8.95 7.86 -9.44
C THR A 98 -10.15 8.11 -10.36
N LYS A 99 -9.90 8.11 -11.67
CA LYS A 99 -10.97 8.13 -12.69
C LYS A 99 -11.43 6.72 -13.11
N LYS A 100 -10.90 5.67 -12.46
CA LYS A 100 -11.19 4.28 -12.79
C LYS A 100 -12.42 3.85 -12.00
N VAL A 101 -13.39 3.27 -12.68
CA VAL A 101 -14.68 2.88 -12.10
C VAL A 101 -14.95 1.43 -12.44
N LEU A 102 -15.42 0.66 -11.46
CA LEU A 102 -15.94 -0.68 -11.64
C LEU A 102 -17.46 -0.64 -11.61
N LEU A 103 -18.10 -1.37 -12.52
CA LEU A 103 -19.56 -1.49 -12.57
C LEU A 103 -20.03 -2.64 -11.65
N PRO A 104 -21.27 -2.57 -11.15
CA PRO A 104 -21.89 -3.69 -10.45
C PRO A 104 -21.75 -5.02 -11.21
N GLY A 105 -21.41 -6.10 -10.51
CA GLY A 105 -21.22 -7.43 -11.09
C GLY A 105 -19.93 -7.63 -11.88
N SER A 106 -19.06 -6.61 -11.97
CA SER A 106 -17.75 -6.76 -12.62
C SER A 106 -16.90 -7.80 -11.89
N LYS A 107 -16.29 -8.72 -12.65
CA LYS A 107 -15.33 -9.69 -12.13
C LYS A 107 -13.93 -9.10 -12.05
N VAL A 108 -13.28 -9.27 -10.91
CA VAL A 108 -11.92 -8.78 -10.65
C VAL A 108 -11.11 -9.85 -9.91
N LEU A 109 -9.78 -9.70 -9.91
CA LEU A 109 -8.87 -10.50 -9.11
C LEU A 109 -8.43 -9.69 -7.90
N ALA A 110 -8.60 -10.22 -6.69
CA ALA A 110 -8.05 -9.66 -5.47
C ALA A 110 -6.59 -10.09 -5.29
N ILE A 111 -5.67 -9.13 -5.34
CA ILE A 111 -4.21 -9.38 -5.36
C ILE A 111 -3.59 -9.12 -3.98
N ARG A 112 -4.09 -8.13 -3.26
CA ARG A 112 -3.60 -7.78 -1.92
C ARG A 112 -4.74 -7.36 -1.02
N ARG A 113 -4.52 -7.47 0.28
CA ARG A 113 -5.39 -6.89 1.31
C ARG A 113 -4.59 -6.10 2.33
N ALA A 114 -5.21 -5.06 2.87
CA ALA A 114 -4.67 -4.25 3.94
C ALA A 114 -5.77 -3.94 4.95
N HIS A 115 -5.40 -3.84 6.23
CA HIS A 115 -6.29 -3.38 7.28
C HIS A 115 -5.87 -1.98 7.69
N LEU A 116 -6.69 -0.97 7.42
CA LEU A 116 -6.41 0.42 7.75
C LEU A 116 -7.64 1.05 8.43
N HIS A 117 -7.42 1.73 9.56
CA HIS A 117 -8.48 2.42 10.34
C HIS A 117 -9.71 1.57 10.70
N GLY A 118 -9.54 0.27 10.92
CA GLY A 118 -10.65 -0.64 11.24
C GLY A 118 -11.35 -1.23 10.01
N GLU A 119 -10.95 -0.82 8.80
CA GLU A 119 -11.53 -1.29 7.55
C GLU A 119 -10.58 -2.21 6.79
N MET A 120 -11.17 -3.18 6.09
CA MET A 120 -10.44 -4.07 5.19
C MET A 120 -10.51 -3.53 3.77
N TRP A 121 -9.34 -3.26 3.20
CA TRP A 121 -9.16 -2.82 1.83
C TRP A 121 -8.58 -3.94 0.99
N MET A 122 -8.99 -4.01 -0.27
CA MET A 122 -8.47 -4.96 -1.26
C MET A 122 -7.93 -4.22 -2.47
N GLU A 123 -6.71 -4.57 -2.88
CA GLU A 123 -6.17 -4.17 -4.17
C GLU A 123 -6.69 -5.17 -5.22
N VAL A 124 -7.47 -4.67 -6.16
CA VAL A 124 -8.09 -5.48 -7.21
C VAL A 124 -7.51 -5.16 -8.59
N MET A 125 -7.60 -6.13 -9.49
CA MET A 125 -7.24 -5.98 -10.89
C MET A 125 -8.30 -6.60 -11.78
N GLN A 126 -8.80 -5.82 -12.73
CA GLN A 126 -9.65 -6.29 -13.81
C GLN A 126 -8.80 -6.71 -15.00
N LEU A 127 -9.24 -7.73 -15.73
CA LEU A 127 -8.66 -8.12 -17.01
C LEU A 127 -8.69 -6.90 -17.95
N GLY A 128 -7.51 -6.47 -18.42
CA GLY A 128 -7.34 -5.21 -19.17
C GLY A 128 -6.48 -4.17 -18.46
N GLY A 129 -5.96 -4.46 -17.27
CA GLY A 129 -4.95 -3.64 -16.59
C GLY A 129 -5.52 -2.52 -15.71
N LEU A 130 -6.84 -2.50 -15.51
CA LEU A 130 -7.49 -1.59 -14.57
C LEU A 130 -7.30 -2.14 -13.16
N SER A 131 -6.48 -1.47 -12.36
CA SER A 131 -6.22 -1.80 -10.95
C SER A 131 -6.39 -0.62 -10.02
N GLY A 132 -6.67 -0.93 -8.75
CA GLY A 132 -6.77 0.00 -7.64
C GLY A 132 -7.33 -0.64 -6.38
N TRP A 133 -7.45 0.16 -5.32
CA TRP A 133 -7.97 -0.24 -4.02
C TRP A 133 -9.48 0.02 -3.92
N ILE A 134 -10.17 -0.89 -3.26
CA ILE A 134 -11.60 -0.83 -2.96
C ILE A 134 -11.84 -1.41 -1.56
N LEU A 135 -12.93 -1.02 -0.90
CA LEU A 135 -13.35 -1.62 0.36
C LEU A 135 -13.77 -3.08 0.12
N ALA A 136 -13.39 -3.97 1.03
CA ALA A 136 -13.76 -5.37 0.97
C ALA A 136 -15.28 -5.60 1.08
N SER A 137 -16.02 -4.66 1.71
CA SER A 137 -17.48 -4.70 1.81
C SER A 137 -18.18 -4.57 0.45
N GLU A 138 -17.51 -4.00 -0.55
CA GLU A 138 -18.04 -3.83 -1.92
C GLU A 138 -17.80 -5.07 -2.80
N LEU A 139 -17.14 -6.10 -2.26
CA LEU A 139 -16.73 -7.30 -2.99
C LEU A 139 -17.36 -8.55 -2.39
N GLN A 140 -17.79 -9.45 -3.26
CA GLN A 140 -18.06 -10.83 -2.92
C GLN A 140 -16.93 -11.69 -3.46
N LEU A 141 -16.12 -12.22 -2.55
CA LEU A 141 -15.10 -13.21 -2.89
C LEU A 141 -15.81 -14.51 -3.26
N ASP A 142 -15.56 -14.98 -4.48
CA ASP A 142 -15.95 -16.32 -4.88
C ASP A 142 -14.94 -17.26 -4.22
N PHE A 143 -15.24 -17.70 -3.00
CA PHE A 143 -14.58 -18.87 -2.43
C PHE A 143 -15.00 -20.07 -3.27
N ALA A 144 -14.36 -20.26 -4.41
CA ALA A 144 -14.40 -21.51 -5.11
C ALA A 144 -13.96 -22.56 -4.09
N ILE A 145 -14.90 -23.41 -3.66
CA ILE A 145 -14.64 -24.57 -2.80
C ILE A 145 -13.80 -25.54 -3.63
N SER A 146 -12.54 -25.21 -3.86
CA SER A 146 -11.60 -25.95 -4.69
C SER A 146 -10.87 -26.99 -3.84
N SER A 147 -11.61 -27.78 -3.07
CA SER A 147 -11.07 -29.02 -2.48
C SER A 147 -12.16 -29.95 -1.95
N LEU A 148 -13.14 -30.31 -2.78
CA LEU A 148 -13.70 -31.65 -2.63
C LEU A 148 -13.02 -32.58 -3.64
N PRO A 149 -12.16 -33.51 -3.18
CA PRO A 149 -11.63 -34.52 -4.08
C PRO A 149 -12.81 -35.29 -4.66
N ARG A 150 -12.94 -35.27 -6.00
CA ARG A 150 -13.88 -36.15 -6.71
C ARG A 150 -13.49 -37.58 -6.39
N ARG A 151 -14.22 -38.19 -5.45
CA ARG A 151 -14.10 -39.59 -5.09
C ARG A 151 -14.59 -40.41 -6.30
N ASN A 152 -13.65 -40.84 -7.15
CA ASN A 152 -13.95 -41.76 -8.25
C ASN A 152 -14.50 -43.07 -7.65
N ARG A 153 -15.68 -43.48 -8.11
CA ARG A 153 -16.28 -44.79 -7.85
C ARG A 153 -15.71 -45.81 -8.82
#